data_AF-A0A1I7SNL7-F1
#
_entry.id   AF-A0A1I7SNL7-F1
#
_cell.length_a   1.000
_cell.length_b   1.000
_cell.length_c   1.000
_cell.angle_alpha   90.00
_cell.angle_beta   90.00
_cell.angle_gamma   90.00
#
_symmetry.space_group_name_H-M   'P 1'
#
loop_
_entity.id
_entity.type
_entity.pdbx_description
1 polymer ?
#
loop_
_entity_poly.entity_id
_entity_poly.type
_entity_poly.pdbx_seq_one_letter_code
_entity_poly.pdbx_strand_id
1 'polypeptide(L)'
;MELHCAKIGQYKSFLERIAVPKSPVDFSLIDMSRLIRSNYDPEFRSKILQAKPISIEELLSDNKLDPQFAYRISFKDPREFRKFANPLTLMNDVRGGLIRTIYQGVLTFVHKGARIYAVMASVDLQKPFEEKVPDRDVYDVKWDKMSRFLDFESVICK
;
A
#
# COMPACT_ATOMS: atom_id res chain seq x y z
N MET A 1 -26.14 23.64 11.65
CA MET A 1 -25.15 22.85 12.41
C MET A 1 -24.28 22.14 11.38
N GLU A 2 -23.22 22.83 10.97
CA GLU A 2 -22.49 22.61 9.71
C GLU A 2 -21.46 21.48 9.79
N LEU A 3 -21.38 20.71 8.70
CA LEU A 3 -20.43 19.63 8.40
C LEU A 3 -18.97 20.12 8.19
N HIS A 4 -18.47 21.03 9.02
CA HIS A 4 -17.18 21.70 8.77
C HIS A 4 -15.94 21.05 9.43
N CYS A 5 -16.08 20.00 10.25
CA CYS A 5 -14.97 19.54 11.11
C CYS A 5 -14.21 18.28 10.62
N ALA A 6 -14.74 17.49 9.68
CA ALA A 6 -14.10 16.22 9.29
C ALA A 6 -12.91 16.36 8.31
N LYS A 7 -12.82 17.48 7.57
CA LYS A 7 -11.80 17.65 6.50
C LYS A 7 -10.46 18.25 6.98
N ILE A 8 -10.45 18.94 8.12
CA ILE A 8 -9.26 19.68 8.60
C ILE A 8 -8.13 18.73 9.05
N GLY A 9 -8.48 17.52 9.52
CA GLY A 9 -7.50 16.52 9.99
C GLY A 9 -6.74 15.79 8.87
N GLN A 10 -7.40 15.40 7.77
CA GLN A 10 -6.75 14.60 6.73
C GLN A 10 -5.75 15.38 5.88
N TYR A 11 -6.01 16.68 5.66
CA TYR A 11 -5.10 17.53 4.91
C TYR A 11 -3.74 17.64 5.61
N LYS A 12 -3.75 18.04 6.89
CA LYS A 12 -2.53 18.18 7.70
C LYS A 12 -1.80 16.86 7.95
N SER A 13 -2.53 15.76 8.14
CA SER A 13 -1.89 14.48 8.44
C SER A 13 -1.26 13.81 7.20
N PHE A 14 -1.87 13.96 6.01
CA PHE A 14 -1.44 13.22 4.82
C PHE A 14 -1.21 14.09 3.58
N LEU A 15 -2.19 14.91 3.19
CA LEU A 15 -2.14 15.58 1.88
C LEU A 15 -1.05 16.65 1.78
N GLU A 16 -0.75 17.36 2.87
CA GLU A 16 0.32 18.38 2.88
C GLU A 16 1.72 17.79 2.63
N ARG A 17 1.89 16.47 2.85
CA ARG A 17 3.18 15.77 2.73
C ARG A 17 3.38 15.10 1.38
N ILE A 18 2.43 15.24 0.44
CA ILE A 18 2.55 14.70 -0.91
C ILE A 18 3.70 15.41 -1.61
N ALA A 19 4.72 14.65 -1.98
CA ALA A 19 5.92 15.19 -2.63
C ALA A 19 5.61 15.62 -4.06
N VAL A 20 5.81 16.91 -4.35
CA VAL A 20 5.78 17.43 -5.71
C VAL A 20 7.10 17.10 -6.41
N PRO A 21 7.08 16.54 -7.64
CA PRO A 21 8.29 16.33 -8.42
C PRO A 21 9.08 17.64 -8.59
N LYS A 22 10.39 17.61 -8.33
CA LYS A 22 11.27 18.79 -8.42
C LYS A 22 11.75 19.09 -9.84
N SER A 23 11.69 18.10 -10.72
CA SER A 23 12.17 18.17 -12.09
C SER A 23 11.07 17.73 -13.05
N PRO A 24 10.90 18.40 -14.20
CA PRO A 24 9.97 17.94 -15.23
C PRO A 24 10.43 16.58 -15.77
N VAL A 25 9.48 15.73 -16.08
CA VAL A 25 9.70 14.42 -16.72
C VAL A 25 9.05 14.48 -18.09
N ASP A 26 9.84 14.25 -19.14
CA ASP A 26 9.30 14.11 -20.48
C ASP A 26 8.83 12.68 -20.71
N PHE A 27 7.52 12.48 -20.56
CA PHE A 27 6.90 11.18 -20.74
C PHE A 27 6.87 10.70 -22.20
N SER A 28 7.12 11.58 -23.19
CA SER A 28 7.19 11.18 -24.59
C SER A 28 8.46 10.38 -24.92
N LEU A 29 9.51 10.52 -24.10
CA LEU A 29 10.77 9.79 -24.22
C LEU A 29 10.77 8.44 -23.49
N ILE A 30 9.72 8.15 -22.72
CA ILE A 30 9.61 6.94 -21.90
C ILE A 30 8.69 5.94 -22.61
N ASP A 31 9.14 4.70 -22.76
CA ASP A 31 8.32 3.62 -23.28
C ASP A 31 7.20 3.25 -22.30
N MET A 32 6.00 3.78 -22.56
CA MET A 32 4.79 3.54 -21.79
C MET A 32 4.16 2.17 -22.04
N SER A 33 4.62 1.41 -23.05
CA SER A 33 4.08 0.07 -23.31
C SER A 33 4.28 -0.89 -22.13
N ARG A 34 5.26 -0.60 -21.26
CA ARG A 34 5.51 -1.33 -20.01
C ARG A 34 4.39 -1.22 -18.98
N LEU A 35 3.56 -0.17 -19.07
CA LEU A 35 2.41 0.02 -18.19
C LEU A 35 1.17 -0.76 -18.68
N ILE A 36 1.21 -1.34 -19.88
CA ILE A 36 0.17 -2.25 -20.35
C ILE A 36 0.18 -3.48 -19.46
N ARG A 37 -0.99 -3.87 -18.93
CA ARG A 37 -1.16 -4.97 -17.98
C ARG A 37 -0.39 -6.25 -18.35
N SER A 38 -0.48 -6.68 -19.61
CA SER A 38 0.19 -7.89 -20.11
C SER A 38 1.71 -7.85 -19.95
N ASN A 39 2.30 -6.65 -19.94
CA ASN A 39 3.73 -6.41 -19.76
C ASN A 39 4.05 -6.10 -18.29
N TYR A 40 3.20 -5.29 -17.65
CA TYR A 40 3.40 -4.82 -16.28
C TYR A 40 3.30 -5.95 -15.25
N ASP A 41 2.25 -6.78 -15.32
CA ASP A 41 1.98 -7.83 -14.34
C ASP A 41 3.14 -8.82 -14.17
N PRO A 42 3.70 -9.42 -15.24
CA PRO A 42 4.84 -10.33 -15.10
C PRO A 42 6.10 -9.63 -14.60
N GLU A 43 6.38 -8.40 -15.05
CA GLU A 43 7.56 -7.62 -14.60
C GLU A 43 7.45 -7.24 -13.12
N PHE A 44 6.28 -6.74 -12.71
CA PHE A 44 6.00 -6.35 -11.33
C PHE A 44 6.09 -7.53 -10.38
N ARG A 45 5.48 -8.67 -10.74
CA ARG A 45 5.59 -9.92 -9.97
C ARG A 45 7.03 -10.39 -9.81
N SER A 46 7.81 -10.34 -10.90
CA SER A 46 9.24 -10.69 -10.88
C SER A 46 10.02 -9.82 -9.89
N LYS A 47 9.78 -8.50 -9.88
CA LYS A 47 10.39 -7.57 -8.91
C LYS A 47 10.05 -7.90 -7.45
N ILE A 48 8.80 -8.29 -7.18
CA ILE A 48 8.38 -8.68 -5.83
C ILE A 48 9.05 -10.00 -5.41
N LEU A 49 9.12 -10.99 -6.30
CA LEU A 49 9.76 -12.28 -6.02
C LEU A 49 11.26 -12.13 -5.73
N GLN A 50 11.93 -11.18 -6.40
CA GLN A 50 13.35 -10.87 -6.18
C GLN A 50 13.60 -10.04 -4.91
N ALA A 51 12.56 -9.45 -4.31
CA ALA A 51 12.70 -8.64 -3.11
C ALA A 51 13.01 -9.50 -1.87
N LYS A 52 13.89 -9.00 -1.02
CA LYS A 52 14.33 -9.67 0.21
C LYS A 52 13.16 -9.73 1.22
N PRO A 53 12.74 -10.93 1.68
CA PRO A 53 11.71 -11.02 2.69
C PRO A 53 12.22 -10.51 4.02
N ILE A 54 11.46 -9.64 4.68
CA ILE A 54 11.72 -9.13 6.03
C ILE A 54 10.44 -9.20 6.87
N SER A 55 10.58 -9.16 8.20
CA SER A 55 9.43 -9.05 9.10
C SER A 55 8.93 -7.60 9.23
N ILE A 56 7.73 -7.44 9.80
CA ILE A 56 7.19 -6.11 10.12
C ILE A 56 8.06 -5.43 11.19
N GLU A 57 8.58 -6.20 12.15
CA GLU A 57 9.45 -5.72 13.21
C GLU A 57 10.78 -5.22 12.63
N GLU A 58 11.36 -5.93 11.66
CA GLU A 58 12.58 -5.50 10.97
C GLU A 58 12.34 -4.20 10.18
N LEU A 59 11.19 -4.08 9.49
CA LEU A 59 10.81 -2.86 8.77
C LEU A 59 10.71 -1.65 9.70
N LEU A 60 10.17 -1.84 10.91
CA LEU A 60 9.96 -0.78 11.89
C LEU A 60 11.19 -0.53 12.78
N SER A 61 12.16 -1.44 12.78
CA SER A 61 13.39 -1.29 13.57
C SER A 61 14.20 -0.07 13.12
N ASP A 62 15.04 0.46 14.01
CA ASP A 62 15.95 1.57 13.69
C ASP A 62 17.08 1.17 12.72
N ASN A 63 17.25 -0.12 12.46
CA ASN A 63 18.25 -0.60 11.52
C ASN A 63 18.05 0.01 10.13
N LYS A 64 19.17 0.33 9.49
CA LYS A 64 19.17 0.90 8.16
C LYS A 64 18.93 -0.21 7.15
N LEU A 65 17.80 -0.14 6.44
CA LEU A 65 17.59 -0.93 5.22
C LEU A 65 18.54 -0.41 4.14
N ASP A 66 19.14 -1.32 3.38
CA ASP A 66 20.03 -0.96 2.29
C ASP A 66 19.20 -0.48 1.08
N PRO A 67 19.33 0.80 0.67
CA PRO A 67 18.58 1.36 -0.44
C PRO A 67 18.82 0.68 -1.79
N GLN A 68 19.90 -0.11 -1.94
CA GLN A 68 20.18 -0.85 -3.17
C GLN A 68 19.24 -2.04 -3.38
N PHE A 69 18.60 -2.52 -2.30
CA PHE A 69 17.70 -3.66 -2.37
C PHE A 69 16.24 -3.26 -2.22
N ALA A 70 15.38 -4.03 -2.87
CA ALA A 70 13.96 -4.04 -2.56
C ALA A 70 13.66 -5.11 -1.51
N TYR A 71 12.67 -4.83 -0.67
CA TYR A 71 12.23 -5.70 0.41
C TYR A 71 10.75 -6.02 0.27
N ARG A 72 10.33 -7.14 0.84
CA ARG A 72 8.92 -7.51 0.91
C ARG A 72 8.53 -7.93 2.32
N ILE A 73 7.34 -7.53 2.73
CA ILE A 73 6.68 -7.98 3.95
C ILE A 73 5.35 -8.65 3.57
N SER A 74 4.85 -9.51 4.45
CA SER A 74 3.50 -10.06 4.33
C SER A 74 2.60 -9.54 5.44
N PHE A 75 1.32 -9.32 5.14
CA PHE A 75 0.31 -8.94 6.15
C PHE A 75 -1.02 -9.64 5.86
N LYS A 76 -1.73 -10.06 6.92
CA LYS A 76 -2.93 -10.89 6.76
C LYS A 76 -4.25 -10.15 6.92
N ASP A 77 -4.27 -9.08 7.70
CA ASP A 77 -5.50 -8.41 8.12
C ASP A 77 -5.29 -6.90 8.33
N PRO A 78 -6.39 -6.11 8.47
CA PRO A 78 -6.28 -4.68 8.73
C PRO A 78 -5.50 -4.29 9.99
N ARG A 79 -5.46 -5.16 11.03
CA ARG A 79 -4.69 -4.85 12.25
C ARG A 79 -3.20 -4.92 11.95
N GLU A 80 -2.73 -5.98 11.28
CA GLU A 80 -1.34 -6.10 10.84
C GLU A 80 -0.96 -4.99 9.86
N PHE A 81 -1.85 -4.63 8.94
CA PHE A 81 -1.63 -3.48 8.07
C PHE A 81 -1.40 -2.19 8.87
N ARG A 82 -2.25 -1.90 9.87
CA ARG A 82 -2.11 -0.72 10.73
C ARG A 82 -0.85 -0.73 11.60
N LYS A 83 -0.31 -1.91 11.97
CA LYS A 83 0.94 -2.01 12.75
C LYS A 83 2.10 -1.29 12.07
N PHE A 84 2.24 -1.40 10.76
CA PHE A 84 3.29 -0.69 10.02
C PHE A 84 2.80 0.58 9.35
N ALA A 85 1.54 0.66 8.91
CA ALA A 85 1.04 1.85 8.24
C ALA A 85 1.01 3.08 9.15
N ASN A 86 0.62 2.93 10.43
CA ASN A 86 0.49 4.06 11.35
C ASN A 86 1.85 4.70 11.70
N PRO A 87 2.88 3.94 12.16
CA PRO A 87 4.19 4.53 12.45
C PRO A 87 4.87 5.14 11.22
N LEU A 88 4.60 4.56 10.04
CA LEU A 88 5.14 5.05 8.77
C LEU A 88 4.32 6.18 8.15
N THR A 89 3.24 6.62 8.80
CA THR A 89 2.31 7.65 8.30
C THR A 89 1.75 7.35 6.90
N LEU A 90 1.59 6.07 6.57
CA LEU A 90 0.93 5.65 5.34
C LEU A 90 -0.58 5.88 5.47
N MET A 91 -1.23 6.20 4.34
CA MET A 91 -2.68 6.31 4.29
C MET A 91 -3.31 4.93 4.53
N ASN A 92 -3.91 4.77 5.70
CA ASN A 92 -4.50 3.51 6.15
C ASN A 92 -6.03 3.45 5.95
N ASP A 93 -6.62 4.45 5.28
CA ASP A 93 -8.05 4.47 4.99
C ASP A 93 -8.42 3.45 3.90
N VAL A 94 -9.53 2.76 4.12
CA VAL A 94 -10.09 1.79 3.18
C VAL A 94 -11.24 2.44 2.42
N ARG A 95 -11.21 2.34 1.09
CA ARG A 95 -12.26 2.87 0.19
C ARG A 95 -12.70 1.76 -0.74
N GLY A 96 -13.99 1.45 -0.74
CA GLY A 96 -14.51 0.34 -1.55
C GLY A 96 -13.86 -1.00 -1.19
N GLY A 97 -13.56 -1.24 0.08
CA GLY A 97 -12.93 -2.49 0.53
C GLY A 97 -11.44 -2.62 0.21
N LEU A 98 -10.84 -1.62 -0.46
CA LEU A 98 -9.44 -1.60 -0.84
C LEU A 98 -8.64 -0.56 -0.07
N ILE A 99 -7.38 -0.91 0.22
CA ILE A 99 -6.37 0.02 0.74
C ILE A 99 -5.94 0.97 -0.39
N ARG A 100 -5.63 2.23 -0.06
CA ARG A 100 -5.09 3.16 -1.05
C ARG A 100 -3.83 2.62 -1.72
N THR A 101 -3.69 2.85 -3.02
CA THR A 101 -2.51 2.50 -3.83
C THR A 101 -2.17 1.01 -3.90
N ILE A 102 -3.08 0.13 -3.45
CA ILE A 102 -2.89 -1.31 -3.57
C ILE A 102 -3.16 -1.77 -5.00
N TYR A 103 -2.31 -2.64 -5.54
CA TYR A 103 -2.48 -3.25 -6.85
C TYR A 103 -2.31 -4.75 -6.72
N GLN A 104 -3.32 -5.54 -7.13
CA GLN A 104 -3.31 -7.00 -7.03
C GLN A 104 -2.94 -7.52 -5.62
N GLY A 105 -3.40 -6.82 -4.58
CA GLY A 105 -3.09 -7.14 -3.17
C GLY A 105 -1.65 -6.80 -2.72
N VAL A 106 -0.92 -6.00 -3.50
CA VAL A 106 0.42 -5.51 -3.17
C VAL A 106 0.43 -4.00 -3.03
N LEU A 107 0.87 -3.52 -1.86
CA LEU A 107 1.08 -2.11 -1.58
C LEU A 107 2.58 -1.79 -1.74
N THR A 108 2.88 -0.82 -2.60
CA THR A 108 4.27 -0.42 -2.90
C THR A 108 4.58 0.95 -2.31
N PHE A 109 5.63 1.06 -1.52
CA PHE A 109 6.09 2.34 -0.97
C PHE A 109 7.61 2.37 -0.80
N VAL A 110 8.15 3.52 -0.41
CA VAL A 110 9.57 3.70 -0.11
C VAL A 110 9.72 4.03 1.37
N HIS A 111 10.60 3.31 2.06
CA HIS A 111 10.92 3.58 3.46
C HIS A 111 12.44 3.55 3.65
N LYS A 112 12.99 4.56 4.33
CA LYS A 112 14.45 4.72 4.55
C LYS A 112 15.29 4.61 3.27
N GLY A 113 14.75 5.03 2.13
CA GLY A 113 15.40 4.96 0.82
C GLY A 113 15.27 3.62 0.09
N ALA A 114 14.76 2.57 0.74
CA ALA A 114 14.55 1.26 0.14
C ALA A 114 13.10 1.08 -0.35
N ARG A 115 12.94 0.31 -1.44
CA ARG A 115 11.62 -0.05 -1.99
C ARG A 115 11.01 -1.17 -1.15
N ILE A 116 9.79 -0.99 -0.68
CA ILE A 116 9.06 -1.99 0.10
C ILE A 116 7.81 -2.44 -0.66
N TYR A 117 7.61 -3.75 -0.74
CA TYR A 117 6.39 -4.40 -1.22
C TYR A 117 5.69 -5.06 -0.04
N ALA A 118 4.58 -4.48 0.43
CA ALA A 118 3.71 -5.14 1.39
C ALA A 118 2.70 -5.99 0.63
N VAL A 119 2.77 -7.30 0.82
CA VAL A 119 1.97 -8.29 0.10
C VAL A 119 0.89 -8.85 1.03
N MET A 120 -0.36 -8.83 0.59
CA MET A 120 -1.44 -9.51 1.32
C MET A 120 -1.18 -11.01 1.34
N ALA A 121 -1.32 -11.65 2.50
CA ALA A 121 -1.05 -13.09 2.66
C ALA A 121 -1.95 -13.99 1.78
N SER A 122 -3.08 -13.46 1.27
CA SER A 122 -3.96 -14.15 0.33
C SER A 122 -3.44 -14.17 -1.12
N VAL A 123 -2.38 -13.40 -1.43
CA VAL A 123 -1.79 -13.32 -2.77
C VAL A 123 -0.75 -14.42 -2.95
N ASP A 124 -1.02 -15.32 -3.90
CA ASP A 124 -0.07 -16.33 -4.34
C ASP A 124 0.82 -15.78 -5.46
N LEU A 125 2.04 -15.37 -5.10
CA LEU A 125 3.02 -14.81 -6.04
C LEU A 125 3.59 -15.85 -7.03
N GLN A 126 3.36 -17.17 -6.80
CA GLN A 126 3.79 -18.19 -7.76
C GLN A 126 2.87 -18.24 -8.98
N LYS A 127 1.60 -17.87 -8.80
CA LYS A 127 0.63 -17.79 -9.89
C LYS A 127 0.71 -16.43 -10.58
N PRO A 128 0.37 -16.35 -11.88
CA PRO A 128 0.18 -15.05 -12.53
C PRO A 128 -0.84 -14.24 -11.73
N PHE A 129 -0.70 -12.92 -11.71
CA PHE A 129 -1.77 -12.10 -11.16
C PHE A 129 -3.03 -12.42 -11.93
N GLU A 130 -4.00 -12.96 -11.20
CA GLU A 130 -5.25 -13.37 -11.80
C GLU A 130 -5.94 -12.14 -12.38
N GLU A 131 -6.70 -12.34 -13.45
CA GLU A 131 -7.42 -11.22 -14.05
C GLU A 131 -8.43 -10.60 -13.07
N LYS A 132 -8.83 -11.41 -12.07
CA LYS A 132 -9.89 -11.34 -11.06
C LYS A 132 -11.06 -10.43 -11.39
N VAL A 133 -12.12 -11.16 -11.78
CA VAL A 133 -13.54 -11.07 -11.41
C VAL A 133 -14.19 -9.68 -11.58
N PRO A 134 -15.35 -9.59 -12.27
CA PRO A 134 -16.03 -8.32 -12.50
C PRO A 134 -16.05 -7.41 -11.27
N ASP A 135 -15.87 -6.11 -11.51
CA ASP A 135 -15.73 -4.96 -10.59
C ASP A 135 -16.56 -5.00 -9.29
N ARG A 136 -17.64 -5.79 -9.27
CA ARG A 136 -18.54 -6.03 -8.14
C ARG A 136 -17.92 -6.90 -7.03
N ASP A 137 -16.92 -7.73 -7.34
CA ASP A 137 -16.35 -8.74 -6.42
C ASP A 137 -14.95 -8.35 -5.88
N VAL A 138 -14.47 -7.15 -6.18
CA VAL A 138 -13.21 -6.61 -5.63
C VAL A 138 -13.38 -6.15 -4.17
N TYR A 139 -14.63 -5.92 -3.75
CA TYR A 139 -14.97 -5.45 -2.41
C TYR A 139 -14.85 -6.57 -1.36
N ASP A 140 -13.80 -6.52 -0.54
CA ASP A 140 -13.70 -7.38 0.63
C ASP A 140 -14.52 -6.82 1.81
N VAL A 141 -15.74 -7.33 1.95
CA VAL A 141 -16.69 -6.96 3.02
C VAL A 141 -16.08 -7.17 4.42
N LYS A 142 -15.26 -8.20 4.59
CA LYS A 142 -14.66 -8.53 5.89
C LYS A 142 -13.59 -7.50 6.23
N TRP A 143 -12.74 -7.14 5.28
CA TRP A 143 -11.73 -6.10 5.45
C TRP A 143 -12.35 -4.73 5.75
N ASP A 144 -13.43 -4.34 5.07
CA ASP A 144 -14.13 -3.09 5.35
C ASP A 144 -14.72 -3.09 6.77
N LYS A 145 -15.46 -4.15 7.16
CA LYS A 145 -16.03 -4.27 8.52
C LYS A 145 -14.95 -4.21 9.60
N MET A 146 -13.86 -4.95 9.44
CA MET A 146 -12.73 -4.93 10.37
C MET A 146 -12.10 -3.53 10.43
N SER A 147 -11.90 -2.86 9.29
CA SER A 147 -11.32 -1.51 9.26
C SER A 147 -12.21 -0.50 9.97
N ARG A 148 -13.53 -0.54 9.74
CA ARG A 148 -14.51 0.31 10.45
C ARG A 148 -14.53 0.05 11.95
N PHE A 149 -14.41 -1.22 12.35
CA PHE A 149 -14.30 -1.56 13.76
C PHE A 149 -13.04 -0.94 14.40
N LEU A 150 -11.90 -1.01 13.71
CA LEU A 150 -10.65 -0.41 14.20
C LEU A 150 -10.72 1.13 14.24
N ASP A 151 -11.43 1.75 13.30
CA ASP A 151 -11.69 3.19 13.34
C ASP A 151 -12.53 3.56 14.56
N PHE A 152 -13.60 2.80 14.82
CA PHE A 152 -14.44 2.96 16.00
C PHE A 152 -13.63 2.79 17.30
N GLU A 153 -12.84 1.72 17.41
CA GLU A 153 -11.95 1.43 18.55
C GLU A 153 -11.00 2.60 18.81
N SER A 154 -10.39 3.18 17.75
CA SER A 154 -9.45 4.30 17.88
C SER A 154 -10.07 5.62 18.36
N VAL A 155 -11.39 5.79 18.19
CA VAL A 155 -12.12 7.00 18.57
C VAL A 155 -12.68 6.87 19.98
N ILE A 156 -13.27 5.72 20.31
CA ILE A 156 -14.06 5.53 21.54
C ILE A 156 -13.26 4.92 22.68
N CYS A 157 -12.33 4.01 22.40
CA CYS A 157 -11.64 3.22 23.43
C CYS A 157 -10.30 3.84 23.87
N LYS A 158 -10.17 5.17 23.85
CA LYS A 158 -8.97 5.88 24.31
C LYS A 158 -8.84 5.90 25.83
#